data_AF-A0A653A0L7-F1
#
_entry.id   AF-A0A653A0L7-F1
#
_cell.length_a   1.000
_cell.length_b   1.000
_cell.length_c   1.000
_cell.angle_alpha   90.00
_cell.angle_beta   90.00
_cell.angle_gamma   90.00
#
_symmetry.space_group_name_H-M   'P 1'
#
loop_
_entity.id
_entity.type
_entity.pdbx_description
1 polymer ?
#
loop_
_entity_poly.entity_id
_entity_poly.type
_entity_poly.pdbx_seq_one_letter_code
_entity_poly.pdbx_strand_id
1 'polypeptide(L)'
;MTSPKNVSASVRQRLLNRAKNDHRPFNELLQYYAMERFLYRLSQSVHVDRFILKGALMLRVWRSPELRPTMDIDMLGRTSNEETDIVAQVHDILTVDIETDGLAFDPASIQAERINADADYERIRIRFLGTLGSARINMQIDIGFGDIVYPEPERLDLPTMLNSPAPRLLCYSRDPMILGSLKIAIYPGQ
;
A
#
# COMPACT_ATOMS: atom_id res chain seq x y z
N MET A 1 14.43 16.60 -20.63
CA MET A 1 13.93 15.24 -20.32
C MET A 1 14.98 14.54 -19.45
N THR A 2 14.69 14.35 -18.17
CA THR A 2 15.61 13.73 -17.21
C THR A 2 15.59 12.22 -17.40
N SER A 3 16.74 11.59 -17.65
CA SER A 3 16.84 10.12 -17.80
C SER A 3 16.30 9.39 -16.54
N PRO A 4 15.62 8.23 -16.67
CA PRO A 4 15.15 7.44 -15.54
C PRO A 4 16.24 7.09 -14.50
N LYS A 5 17.50 6.93 -14.95
CA LYS A 5 18.66 6.74 -14.08
C LYS A 5 18.93 7.96 -13.18
N ASN A 6 18.73 9.16 -13.70
CA ASN A 6 18.91 10.40 -12.93
C ASN A 6 17.78 10.60 -11.92
N VAL A 7 16.55 10.20 -12.27
CA VAL A 7 15.40 10.28 -11.36
C VAL A 7 15.55 9.33 -10.17
N SER A 8 15.86 8.06 -10.42
CA SER A 8 16.04 7.07 -9.34
C SER A 8 17.19 7.44 -8.39
N ALA A 9 18.32 7.92 -8.91
CA ALA A 9 19.43 8.42 -8.09
C ALA A 9 19.04 9.65 -7.26
N SER A 10 18.31 10.60 -7.85
CA SER A 10 17.80 11.80 -7.16
C SER A 10 16.84 11.43 -6.03
N VAL A 11 15.85 10.58 -6.30
CA VAL A 11 14.90 10.08 -5.31
C VAL A 11 15.62 9.36 -4.17
N ARG A 12 16.57 8.45 -4.50
CA ARG A 12 17.39 7.76 -3.49
C ARG A 12 18.15 8.74 -2.60
N GLN A 13 18.76 9.77 -3.18
CA GLN A 13 19.48 10.78 -2.40
C GLN A 13 18.54 11.60 -1.50
N ARG A 14 17.36 11.96 -1.98
CA ARG A 14 16.33 12.66 -1.19
C ARG A 14 15.85 11.82 -0.01
N LEU A 15 15.63 10.52 -0.22
CA LEU A 15 15.28 9.57 0.84
C LEU A 15 16.43 9.41 1.86
N LEU A 16 17.69 9.36 1.43
CA LEU A 16 18.85 9.34 2.34
C LEU A 16 18.92 10.59 3.21
N ASN A 17 18.72 11.77 2.61
CA ASN A 17 18.71 13.03 3.34
C ASN A 17 17.56 13.07 4.36
N ARG A 18 16.38 12.60 3.97
CA ARG A 18 15.21 12.49 4.86
C ARG A 18 15.46 11.51 6.01
N ALA A 19 16.03 10.34 5.73
CA ALA A 19 16.38 9.33 6.74
C ALA A 19 17.30 9.91 7.81
N LYS A 20 18.33 10.65 7.39
CA LYS A 20 19.26 11.34 8.28
C LYS A 20 18.56 12.40 9.14
N ASN A 21 17.70 13.23 8.55
CA ASN A 21 16.98 14.29 9.26
C ASN A 21 15.96 13.73 10.26
N ASP A 22 15.23 12.69 9.87
CA ASP A 22 14.20 12.05 10.68
C ASP A 22 14.80 11.07 11.72
N HIS A 23 16.12 10.83 11.70
CA HIS A 23 16.82 9.85 12.53
C HIS A 23 16.25 8.44 12.40
N ARG A 24 15.92 8.04 11.17
CA ARG A 24 15.31 6.73 10.85
C ARG A 24 16.18 5.92 9.89
N PRO A 25 16.08 4.59 9.91
CA PRO A 25 16.77 3.74 8.94
C PRO A 25 16.36 4.07 7.50
N PHE A 26 17.32 4.15 6.59
CA PHE A 26 17.04 4.40 5.16
C PHE A 26 16.09 3.36 4.55
N ASN A 27 16.28 2.07 4.87
CA ASN A 27 15.47 0.98 4.33
C ASN A 27 13.98 1.12 4.71
N GLU A 28 13.70 1.68 5.89
CA GLU A 28 12.33 1.93 6.31
C GLU A 28 11.67 2.99 5.42
N LEU A 29 12.35 4.12 5.17
CA LEU A 29 11.85 5.17 4.28
C LEU A 29 11.75 4.69 2.83
N LEU A 30 12.68 3.83 2.41
CA LEU A 30 12.64 3.21 1.09
C LEU A 30 11.38 2.33 0.94
N GLN A 31 11.06 1.52 1.95
CA GLN A 31 9.84 0.70 1.97
C GLN A 31 8.59 1.59 1.91
N TYR A 32 8.52 2.63 2.75
CA TYR A 32 7.38 3.55 2.73
C TYR A 32 7.21 4.24 1.39
N TYR A 33 8.32 4.57 0.72
CA TYR A 33 8.26 5.21 -0.58
C TYR A 33 7.72 4.25 -1.62
N ALA A 34 8.17 3.01 -1.61
CA ALA A 34 7.64 1.97 -2.50
C ALA A 34 6.14 1.72 -2.26
N MET A 35 5.69 1.65 -1.00
CA MET A 35 4.26 1.51 -0.69
C MET A 35 3.46 2.74 -1.14
N GLU A 36 3.94 3.95 -0.88
CA GLU A 36 3.32 5.21 -1.36
C GLU A 36 3.15 5.21 -2.88
N ARG A 37 4.19 4.80 -3.62
CA ARG A 37 4.18 4.81 -5.09
C ARG A 37 3.41 3.65 -5.71
N PHE A 38 3.28 2.53 -5.02
CA PHE A 38 2.31 1.49 -5.37
C PHE A 38 0.87 2.01 -5.20
N LEU A 39 0.55 2.61 -4.03
CA LEU A 39 -0.78 3.15 -3.74
C LEU A 39 -1.16 4.29 -4.70
N TYR A 40 -0.18 5.07 -5.15
CA TYR A 40 -0.39 6.05 -6.23
C TYR A 40 -0.79 5.38 -7.54
N ARG A 41 -0.08 4.32 -7.98
CA ARG A 41 -0.48 3.59 -9.20
C ARG A 41 -1.87 2.97 -9.06
N LEU A 42 -2.21 2.43 -7.88
CA LEU A 42 -3.56 1.94 -7.59
C LEU A 42 -4.59 3.07 -7.75
N SER A 43 -4.32 4.27 -7.24
CA SER A 43 -5.23 5.41 -7.35
C SER A 43 -5.44 5.91 -8.79
N GLN A 44 -4.47 5.65 -9.67
CA GLN A 44 -4.54 5.96 -11.09
C GLN A 44 -5.10 4.80 -11.94
N SER A 45 -5.33 3.63 -11.33
CA SER A 45 -5.81 2.44 -12.04
C SER A 45 -7.34 2.36 -12.08
N VAL A 46 -7.85 1.52 -12.98
CA VAL A 46 -9.28 1.15 -13.02
C VAL A 46 -9.75 0.38 -11.77
N HIS A 47 -8.81 -0.06 -10.93
CA HIS A 47 -9.07 -0.86 -9.74
C HIS A 47 -9.22 -0.01 -8.46
N VAL A 48 -9.19 1.32 -8.57
CA VAL A 48 -9.17 2.25 -7.43
C VAL A 48 -10.32 2.05 -6.42
N ASP A 49 -11.52 1.69 -6.90
CA ASP A 49 -12.69 1.46 -6.04
C ASP A 49 -12.84 0.00 -5.58
N ARG A 50 -11.95 -0.90 -6.04
CA ARG A 50 -11.96 -2.33 -5.68
C ARG A 50 -11.23 -2.61 -4.38
N PHE A 51 -10.48 -1.65 -3.85
CA PHE A 51 -9.67 -1.84 -2.65
C PHE A 51 -9.88 -0.70 -1.67
N ILE A 52 -9.94 -1.04 -0.39
CA ILE A 52 -9.95 -0.07 0.71
C ILE A 52 -8.68 -0.26 1.53
N LEU A 53 -7.93 0.82 1.75
CA LEU A 53 -6.76 0.80 2.61
C LEU A 53 -7.16 0.68 4.08
N LYS A 54 -6.49 -0.24 4.79
CA LYS A 54 -6.66 -0.45 6.23
C LYS A 54 -5.31 -0.67 6.91
N GLY A 55 -5.35 -1.13 8.17
CA GLY A 55 -4.16 -1.53 8.91
C GLY A 55 -3.23 -0.38 9.32
N ALA A 56 -1.96 -0.71 9.55
CA ALA A 56 -1.01 0.21 10.19
C ALA A 56 -0.69 1.47 9.36
N LEU A 57 -0.85 1.43 8.04
CA LEU A 57 -0.67 2.60 7.19
C LEU A 57 -1.70 3.71 7.49
N MET A 58 -2.88 3.39 8.03
CA MET A 58 -3.87 4.38 8.44
C MET A 58 -3.37 5.30 9.56
N LEU A 59 -2.46 4.83 10.42
CA LEU A 59 -1.84 5.66 11.44
C LEU A 59 -1.05 6.83 10.84
N ARG A 60 -0.48 6.65 9.64
CA ARG A 60 0.19 7.72 8.90
C ARG A 60 -0.81 8.69 8.29
N VAL A 61 -1.88 8.18 7.69
CA VAL A 61 -2.96 8.98 7.11
C VAL A 61 -3.58 9.90 8.17
N TRP A 62 -3.83 9.37 9.37
CA TRP A 62 -4.40 10.13 10.49
C TRP A 62 -3.40 10.99 11.27
N ARG A 63 -2.12 11.01 10.86
CA ARG A 63 -1.02 11.71 11.53
C ARG A 63 -0.94 11.35 13.02
N SER A 64 -1.06 10.06 13.33
CA SER A 64 -0.93 9.55 14.69
C SER A 64 0.46 9.87 15.25
N PRO A 65 0.57 10.31 16.52
CA PRO A 65 1.86 10.51 17.19
C PRO A 65 2.60 9.19 17.39
N GLU A 66 1.84 8.09 17.52
CA GLU A 66 2.38 6.74 17.60
C GLU A 66 2.39 6.11 16.20
N LEU A 67 3.59 5.94 15.65
CA LEU A 67 3.82 5.20 14.42
C LEU A 67 4.49 3.88 14.76
N ARG A 68 3.84 2.77 14.46
CA ARG A 68 4.49 1.46 14.44
C ARG A 68 5.09 1.24 13.04
N PRO A 69 6.33 0.72 12.93
CA PRO A 69 6.84 0.26 11.65
C PRO A 69 5.90 -0.79 11.04
N THR A 70 5.66 -0.68 9.74
CA THR A 70 4.89 -1.64 8.93
C THR A 70 5.59 -1.76 7.60
N MET A 71 5.65 -2.98 7.07
CA MET A 71 6.42 -3.32 5.87
C MET A 71 5.52 -3.81 4.73
N ASP A 72 4.21 -3.82 4.98
CA ASP A 72 3.16 -4.40 4.17
C ASP A 72 1.97 -3.44 4.04
N ILE A 73 1.17 -3.67 3.02
CA ILE A 73 -0.05 -2.92 2.74
C ILE A 73 -1.24 -3.82 3.07
N ASP A 74 -2.01 -3.47 4.10
CA ASP A 74 -3.28 -4.15 4.38
C ASP A 74 -4.42 -3.51 3.60
N MET A 75 -5.17 -4.33 2.85
CA MET A 75 -6.34 -3.89 2.10
C MET A 75 -7.55 -4.78 2.36
N LEU A 76 -8.75 -4.22 2.19
CA LEU A 76 -9.98 -4.97 2.02
C LEU A 76 -10.37 -4.97 0.54
N GLY A 77 -10.58 -6.15 -0.04
CA GLY A 77 -11.05 -6.33 -1.40
C GLY A 77 -12.58 -6.20 -1.51
N ARG A 78 -13.03 -5.35 -2.42
CA ARG A 78 -14.42 -5.22 -2.92
C ARG A 78 -14.51 -5.82 -4.33
N THR A 79 -13.96 -7.01 -4.49
CA THR A 79 -13.79 -7.69 -5.78
C THR A 79 -13.78 -9.20 -5.55
N SER A 80 -13.60 -9.97 -6.63
CA SER A 80 -13.40 -11.42 -6.59
C SER A 80 -12.26 -11.79 -5.63
N ASN A 81 -12.47 -12.84 -4.85
CA ASN A 81 -11.47 -13.47 -3.98
C ASN A 81 -10.70 -14.59 -4.70
N GLU A 82 -10.77 -14.67 -6.02
CA GLU A 82 -9.97 -15.61 -6.81
C GLU A 82 -8.53 -15.11 -6.99
N GLU A 83 -7.54 -15.98 -6.76
CA GLU A 83 -6.12 -15.60 -6.83
C GLU A 83 -5.72 -15.08 -8.20
N THR A 84 -6.24 -15.68 -9.27
CA THR A 84 -5.97 -15.27 -10.65
C THR A 84 -6.46 -13.86 -10.93
N ASP A 85 -7.63 -13.49 -10.39
CA ASP A 85 -8.21 -12.17 -10.56
C ASP A 85 -7.40 -11.12 -9.80
N ILE A 86 -6.96 -11.43 -8.59
CA ILE A 86 -6.13 -10.53 -7.79
C ILE A 86 -4.76 -10.33 -8.45
N VAL A 87 -4.13 -11.39 -8.96
CA VAL A 87 -2.86 -11.27 -9.70
C VAL A 87 -3.01 -10.39 -10.93
N ALA A 88 -4.08 -10.56 -11.71
CA ALA A 88 -4.37 -9.70 -12.86
C ALA A 88 -4.56 -8.23 -12.45
N GLN A 89 -5.31 -7.97 -11.38
CA GLN A 89 -5.52 -6.61 -10.87
C GLN A 89 -4.22 -5.95 -10.40
N VAL A 90 -3.38 -6.69 -9.66
CA VAL A 90 -2.08 -6.17 -9.21
C VAL A 90 -1.16 -5.95 -10.41
N HIS A 91 -1.11 -6.86 -11.38
CA HIS A 91 -0.36 -6.68 -12.61
C HIS A 91 -0.74 -5.36 -13.31
N ASP A 92 -2.04 -5.13 -13.53
CA ASP A 92 -2.54 -3.90 -14.14
C ASP A 92 -2.07 -2.66 -13.36
N ILE A 93 -2.20 -2.68 -12.02
CA ILE A 93 -1.73 -1.61 -11.15
C ILE A 93 -0.23 -1.33 -11.34
N LEU A 94 0.61 -2.37 -11.38
CA LEU A 94 2.06 -2.20 -11.55
C LEU A 94 2.44 -1.61 -12.91
N THR A 95 1.60 -1.84 -13.93
CA THR A 95 1.82 -1.38 -15.32
C THR A 95 1.18 -0.03 -15.66
N VAL A 96 0.50 0.62 -14.71
CA VAL A 96 -0.08 1.96 -14.94
C VAL A 96 1.02 2.95 -15.34
N ASP A 97 0.80 3.62 -16.46
CA ASP A 97 1.69 4.68 -16.94
C ASP A 97 1.56 5.92 -16.06
N ILE A 98 2.67 6.37 -15.52
CA ILE A 98 2.76 7.54 -14.64
C ILE A 98 4.02 8.33 -14.96
N GLU A 99 4.05 9.60 -14.53
CA GLU A 99 5.32 10.33 -14.50
C GLU A 99 6.36 9.57 -13.66
N THR A 100 7.58 9.47 -14.17
CA THR A 100 8.65 8.66 -13.57
C THR A 100 8.92 9.09 -12.14
N ASP A 101 8.68 8.19 -11.20
CA ASP A 101 8.98 8.35 -9.77
C ASP A 101 10.28 7.63 -9.35
N GLY A 102 11.03 7.12 -10.33
CA GLY A 102 12.29 6.42 -10.13
C GLY A 102 12.15 4.98 -9.65
N LEU A 103 10.95 4.51 -9.32
CA LEU A 103 10.67 3.12 -8.96
C LEU A 103 10.28 2.31 -10.20
N ALA A 104 10.82 1.10 -10.27
CA ALA A 104 10.37 0.07 -11.20
C ALA A 104 9.88 -1.15 -10.41
N PHE A 105 8.61 -1.50 -10.58
CA PHE A 105 8.05 -2.76 -10.10
C PHE A 105 8.19 -3.83 -11.18
N ASP A 106 8.29 -5.09 -10.76
CA ASP A 106 8.41 -6.24 -11.65
C ASP A 106 7.11 -7.07 -11.64
N PRO A 107 6.21 -6.90 -12.63
CA PRO A 107 4.97 -7.67 -12.69
C PRO A 107 5.19 -9.18 -12.86
N ALA A 108 6.33 -9.61 -13.43
CA ALA A 108 6.63 -11.03 -13.58
C ALA A 108 7.01 -11.70 -12.25
N SER A 109 7.31 -10.91 -11.22
CA SER A 109 7.64 -11.40 -9.88
C SER A 109 6.44 -11.59 -8.95
N ILE A 110 5.21 -11.32 -9.42
CA ILE A 110 3.99 -11.44 -8.61
C ILE A 110 3.81 -12.90 -8.18
N GLN A 111 3.65 -13.10 -6.87
CA GLN A 111 3.32 -14.36 -6.24
C GLN A 111 2.09 -14.15 -5.37
N ALA A 112 1.10 -15.04 -5.50
CA ALA A 112 -0.07 -15.07 -4.66
C ALA A 112 -0.03 -16.28 -3.71
N GLU A 113 -0.50 -16.06 -2.49
CA GLU A 113 -0.63 -17.09 -1.47
C GLU A 113 -1.96 -16.87 -0.74
N ARG A 114 -2.85 -17.86 -0.77
CA ARG A 114 -4.05 -17.86 0.08
C ARG A 114 -3.68 -18.23 1.51
N ILE A 115 -4.09 -17.37 2.43
CA ILE A 115 -3.90 -17.55 3.86
C ILE A 115 -5.28 -17.79 4.46
N ASN A 116 -5.55 -19.04 4.83
CA ASN A 116 -6.79 -19.42 5.52
C ASN A 116 -6.57 -19.30 7.03
N ALA A 117 -7.22 -18.32 7.65
CA ALA A 117 -7.29 -18.22 9.11
C ALA A 117 -8.73 -18.53 9.53
N ASP A 118 -9.02 -19.82 9.64
CA ASP A 118 -10.34 -20.39 9.95
C ASP A 118 -11.45 -20.11 8.91
N ALA A 119 -12.56 -20.83 9.02
CA ALA A 119 -13.59 -21.03 7.99
C ALA A 119 -14.28 -19.74 7.47
N ASP A 120 -14.08 -18.60 8.14
CA ASP A 120 -14.83 -17.36 7.89
C ASP A 120 -13.98 -16.20 7.35
N TYR A 121 -12.65 -16.32 7.27
CA TYR A 121 -11.77 -15.22 6.84
C TYR A 121 -10.76 -15.66 5.79
N GLU A 122 -11.12 -15.44 4.53
CA GLU A 122 -10.21 -15.61 3.42
C GLU A 122 -9.31 -14.39 3.26
N ARG A 123 -8.01 -14.63 3.17
CA ARG A 123 -7.02 -13.62 2.83
C ARG A 123 -6.16 -14.09 1.67
N ILE A 124 -5.81 -13.17 0.77
CA ILE A 124 -4.79 -13.37 -0.26
C ILE A 124 -3.63 -12.44 0.05
N ARG A 125 -2.43 -13.02 0.17
CA ARG A 125 -1.18 -12.29 0.23
C ARG A 125 -0.55 -12.25 -1.14
N ILE A 126 -0.24 -11.05 -1.60
CA ILE A 126 0.52 -10.79 -2.82
C ILE A 126 1.93 -10.32 -2.46
N ARG A 127 2.94 -10.94 -3.07
CA ARG A 127 4.33 -10.51 -3.02
C ARG A 127 4.84 -10.19 -4.41
N PHE A 128 5.67 -9.16 -4.54
CA PHE A 128 6.37 -8.82 -5.77
C PHE A 128 7.60 -7.96 -5.46
N LEU A 129 8.43 -7.73 -6.47
CA LEU A 129 9.67 -6.97 -6.34
C LEU A 129 9.53 -5.56 -6.89
N GLY A 130 10.15 -4.61 -6.18
CA GLY A 130 10.39 -3.25 -6.63
C GLY A 130 11.88 -2.91 -6.61
N THR A 131 12.27 -1.93 -7.41
CA THR A 131 13.65 -1.44 -7.49
C THR A 131 13.72 0.07 -7.56
N LEU A 132 14.64 0.65 -6.79
CA LEU A 132 15.01 2.07 -6.85
C LEU A 132 16.52 2.15 -7.13
N GLY A 133 16.89 2.33 -8.40
CA GLY A 133 18.28 2.19 -8.83
C GLY A 133 18.77 0.76 -8.62
N SER A 134 19.80 0.57 -7.78
CA SER A 134 20.31 -0.77 -7.40
C SER A 134 19.65 -1.38 -6.16
N ALA A 135 18.82 -0.61 -5.43
CA ALA A 135 18.17 -1.10 -4.23
C ALA A 135 16.95 -1.95 -4.59
N ARG A 136 16.91 -3.19 -4.09
CA ARG A 136 15.77 -4.11 -4.22
C ARG A 136 14.84 -3.96 -3.02
N ILE A 137 13.54 -4.04 -3.28
CA ILE A 137 12.47 -3.81 -2.31
C ILE A 137 11.47 -4.96 -2.44
N ASN A 138 11.21 -5.67 -1.35
CA ASN A 138 10.19 -6.71 -1.32
C ASN A 138 8.86 -6.06 -0.94
N MET A 139 7.89 -6.13 -1.85
CA MET A 139 6.54 -5.63 -1.61
C MET A 139 5.67 -6.77 -1.10
N GLN A 140 4.81 -6.44 -0.14
CA GLN A 140 3.79 -7.34 0.38
C GLN A 140 2.47 -6.57 0.49
N ILE A 141 1.40 -7.18 0.00
CA ILE A 141 0.04 -6.70 0.13
C ILE A 141 -0.78 -7.84 0.69
N ASP A 142 -1.46 -7.59 1.80
CA ASP A 142 -2.40 -8.55 2.37
C ASP A 142 -3.83 -8.06 2.15
N ILE A 143 -4.61 -8.85 1.42
CA ILE A 143 -5.98 -8.52 1.02
C ILE A 143 -6.93 -9.45 1.77
N GLY A 144 -7.77 -8.88 2.64
CA GLY A 144 -8.91 -9.60 3.21
C GLY A 144 -10.17 -9.41 2.37
N PHE A 145 -11.14 -10.30 2.55
CA PHE A 145 -12.43 -10.28 1.86
C PHE A 145 -13.58 -10.49 2.85
N GLY A 146 -14.79 -10.06 2.48
CA GLY A 146 -16.01 -10.33 3.25
C GLY A 146 -16.26 -9.43 4.47
N ASP A 147 -15.30 -8.57 4.86
CA ASP A 147 -15.49 -7.66 5.99
C ASP A 147 -16.59 -6.61 5.71
N ILE A 148 -17.57 -6.50 6.61
CA ILE A 148 -18.47 -5.34 6.67
C ILE A 148 -17.70 -4.18 7.29
N VAL A 149 -17.61 -3.05 6.60
CA VAL A 149 -16.89 -1.87 7.09
C VAL A 149 -17.87 -0.86 7.67
N TYR A 150 -17.73 -0.59 8.97
CA TYR A 150 -18.44 0.49 9.64
C TYR A 150 -17.45 1.25 10.55
N PRO A 151 -17.46 2.59 10.56
CA PRO A 151 -18.19 3.48 9.66
C PRO A 151 -17.80 3.31 8.18
N GLU A 152 -18.64 3.79 7.25
CA GLU A 152 -18.38 3.71 5.81
C GLU A 152 -16.99 4.28 5.46
N PRO A 153 -16.23 3.65 4.54
CA PRO A 153 -14.92 4.15 4.12
C PRO A 153 -14.97 5.56 3.53
N GLU A 154 -13.94 6.34 3.84
CA GLU A 154 -13.77 7.69 3.34
C GLU A 154 -12.72 7.74 2.24
N ARG A 155 -12.95 8.56 1.21
CA ARG A 155 -11.96 8.80 0.16
C ARG A 155 -10.97 9.88 0.60
N LEU A 156 -9.73 9.48 0.89
CA LEU A 156 -8.71 10.34 1.47
C LEU A 156 -7.49 10.49 0.56
N ASP A 157 -6.85 11.66 0.63
CA ASP A 157 -5.52 11.88 0.08
C ASP A 157 -4.45 11.41 1.07
N LEU A 158 -3.57 10.52 0.63
CA LEU A 158 -2.51 9.97 1.46
C LEU A 158 -1.31 10.94 1.53
N PRO A 159 -0.60 11.00 2.67
CA PRO A 159 0.59 11.82 2.80
C PRO A 159 1.71 11.30 1.89
N THR A 160 2.47 12.21 1.28
CA THR A 160 3.63 11.88 0.45
C THR A 160 4.93 12.36 1.05
N MET A 161 6.01 11.58 0.94
CA MET A 161 7.30 11.93 1.54
C MET A 161 8.12 12.92 0.70
N LEU A 162 7.99 12.86 -0.62
CA LEU A 162 8.84 13.61 -1.55
C LEU A 162 8.07 14.65 -2.39
N ASN A 163 6.96 15.18 -1.86
CA ASN A 163 6.06 16.11 -2.56
C ASN A 163 5.66 15.60 -3.95
N SER A 164 5.41 14.30 -4.06
CA SER A 164 4.88 13.67 -5.27
C SER A 164 3.36 13.84 -5.29
N PRO A 165 2.69 13.62 -6.43
CA PRO A 165 1.23 13.58 -6.46
C PRO A 165 0.68 12.55 -5.45
N ALA A 166 -0.32 12.96 -4.68
CA ALA A 166 -0.88 12.17 -3.59
C ALA A 166 -1.75 11.01 -4.10
N PRO A 167 -1.63 9.80 -3.55
CA PRO A 167 -2.62 8.75 -3.76
C PRO A 167 -3.97 9.16 -3.17
N ARG A 168 -5.05 9.00 -3.92
CA ARG A 168 -6.43 9.24 -3.43
C ARG A 168 -7.23 7.95 -3.48
N LEU A 169 -7.49 7.34 -2.32
CA LEU A 169 -8.06 5.99 -2.19
C LEU A 169 -9.22 5.98 -1.20
N LEU A 170 -10.05 4.94 -1.26
CA LEU A 170 -10.92 4.59 -0.14
C LEU A 170 -10.06 4.07 1.02
N CYS A 171 -10.34 4.57 2.21
CA CYS A 171 -9.60 4.26 3.43
C CYS A 171 -10.58 3.99 4.57
N TYR A 172 -10.15 3.20 5.55
CA TYR A 172 -10.92 3.06 6.80
C TYR A 172 -11.07 4.44 7.47
N SER A 173 -12.26 4.69 8.00
CA SER A 173 -12.57 5.95 8.68
C SER A 173 -11.96 5.97 10.08
N ARG A 174 -11.64 7.18 10.57
CA ARG A 174 -11.01 7.36 11.88
C ARG A 174 -12.04 7.18 13.00
N ASP A 175 -12.33 5.93 13.37
CA ASP A 175 -13.16 5.65 14.54
C ASP A 175 -12.28 5.55 15.81
N PRO A 176 -12.53 6.38 16.85
CA PRO A 176 -11.85 6.30 18.13
C PRO A 176 -11.95 4.92 18.81
N MET A 177 -13.03 4.15 18.59
CA MET A 177 -13.22 2.80 19.15
C MET A 177 -12.26 1.77 18.53
N ILE A 178 -11.90 1.94 17.26
CA ILE A 178 -10.93 1.09 16.53
C ILE A 178 -9.48 1.41 16.99
N LEU A 179 -9.23 2.61 17.50
CA LEU A 179 -7.90 3.02 17.97
C LEU A 179 -7.51 2.37 19.31
N GLY A 180 -8.48 2.16 20.22
CA GLY A 180 -8.25 1.61 21.57
C GLY A 180 -8.15 0.08 21.60
N SER A 181 -8.70 -0.58 20.58
CA SER A 181 -8.62 -2.01 20.37
C SER A 181 -8.48 -2.20 18.88
N LEU A 182 -7.36 -2.76 18.41
CA LEU A 182 -7.20 -3.23 17.04
C LEU A 182 -8.14 -4.43 16.79
N LYS A 183 -9.44 -4.21 16.95
CA LYS A 183 -10.56 -5.09 16.69
C LYS A 183 -11.46 -4.28 15.78
N ILE A 184 -11.43 -4.59 14.50
CA ILE A 184 -12.53 -4.25 13.61
C ILE A 184 -13.76 -4.90 14.25
N ALA A 185 -14.81 -4.13 14.52
CA ALA A 185 -16.08 -4.71 14.90
C ALA A 185 -16.65 -5.41 13.66
N ILE A 186 -16.26 -6.66 13.48
CA ILE A 186 -16.80 -7.53 12.45
C ILE A 186 -18.17 -7.96 12.97
N TYR A 187 -19.22 -7.40 12.40
CA TYR A 187 -20.56 -7.90 12.65
C TYR A 187 -20.76 -9.12 11.74
N PRO A 188 -20.94 -10.34 12.27
CA PRO A 188 -21.41 -11.44 11.45
C PRO A 188 -22.80 -11.07 10.93
N GLY A 189 -22.98 -11.16 9.61
CA GLY A 189 -24.31 -11.05 9.00
C GLY A 189 -25.23 -12.10 9.61
N GLN A 190 -26.45 -11.69 9.95
CA GLN A 190 -27.52 -12.60 10.37
C GLN A 190 -27.96 -13.52 9.23
#